data_AF-A0A3R5ZGW2-F1
#
_entry.id   AF-A0A3R5ZGW2-F1
#
_cell.length_a   1.000
_cell.length_b   1.000
_cell.length_c   1.000
_cell.angle_alpha   90.00
_cell.angle_beta   90.00
_cell.angle_gamma   90.00
#
_symmetry.space_group_name_H-M   'P 1'
#
loop_
_entity.id
_entity.type
_entity.pdbx_description
1 polymer ?
#
loop_
_entity_poly.entity_id
_entity_poly.type
_entity_poly.pdbx_seq_one_letter_code
_entity_poly.pdbx_strand_id
1 'polypeptide(L)'
;MYTFLDNMFKVLKMAANNEQQKDLAAWAICRNNLKAIDTLQRLRQYCVNIGDLQHAEEIQQEIIRCQNEISQEVLEKALRRK
;
A
#
# COMPACT_ATOMS: atom_id res chain seq x y z
N MET A 1 -3.61 -11.97 2.02
CA MET A 1 -4.96 -11.57 2.50
C MET A 1 -4.83 -10.36 3.42
N TYR A 2 -4.78 -9.16 2.83
CA TYR A 2 -4.73 -7.84 3.49
C TYR A 2 -5.80 -6.89 2.88
N THR A 3 -6.93 -7.48 2.48
CA THR A 3 -7.85 -6.84 1.52
C THR A 3 -8.94 -6.01 2.16
N PHE A 4 -9.32 -6.25 3.42
CA PHE A 4 -10.47 -5.56 4.00
C PHE A 4 -10.25 -4.05 4.14
N LEU A 5 -9.17 -3.64 4.81
CA LEU A 5 -8.89 -2.21 5.02
C LEU A 5 -8.52 -1.51 3.71
N ASP A 6 -7.75 -2.16 2.85
CA ASP A 6 -7.39 -1.62 1.53
C ASP A 6 -8.64 -1.35 0.68
N ASN A 7 -9.54 -2.35 0.55
CA ASN A 7 -10.80 -2.19 -0.17
C ASN A 7 -11.68 -1.12 0.46
N MET A 8 -11.75 -1.07 1.79
CA MET A 8 -12.53 -0.04 2.49
C MET A 8 -12.01 1.36 2.20
N PHE A 9 -10.70 1.59 2.24
CA PHE A 9 -10.13 2.91 1.94
C PHE A 9 -10.32 3.30 0.47
N LYS A 10 -10.22 2.34 -0.46
CA LYS A 10 -10.52 2.57 -1.89
C LYS A 10 -11.99 2.96 -2.09
N VAL A 11 -12.93 2.28 -1.43
CA VAL A 11 -14.36 2.64 -1.46
C VAL A 11 -14.59 4.02 -0.84
N LEU A 12 -13.97 4.34 0.29
CA LEU A 12 -14.06 5.67 0.91
C LEU A 12 -13.55 6.77 -0.02
N LYS A 13 -12.46 6.53 -0.74
CA LYS A 13 -11.93 7.46 -1.74
C LYS A 13 -12.91 7.66 -2.91
N MET A 14 -13.54 6.59 -3.40
CA MET A 14 -14.56 6.66 -4.45
C MET A 14 -15.82 7.41 -4.01
N ALA A 15 -16.23 7.25 -2.76
CA ALA A 15 -17.41 7.89 -2.19
C ALA A 15 -17.17 9.33 -1.70
N ALA A 16 -15.92 9.80 -1.71
CA ALA A 16 -15.54 11.12 -1.23
C ALA A 16 -16.17 12.23 -2.09
N ASN A 17 -16.86 13.18 -1.45
CA ASN A 17 -17.58 14.26 -2.14
C ASN A 17 -16.80 15.59 -2.18
N ASN A 18 -15.62 15.64 -1.54
CA ASN A 18 -14.77 16.82 -1.51
C ASN A 18 -13.29 16.44 -1.45
N GLU A 19 -12.42 17.42 -1.73
CA GLU A 19 -10.97 17.20 -1.79
C GLU A 19 -10.35 16.80 -0.46
N GLN A 20 -10.87 17.28 0.68
CA GLN A 20 -10.36 16.91 2.01
C GLN A 20 -10.63 15.43 2.30
N GLN A 21 -11.81 14.92 1.96
CA GLN A 21 -12.15 13.51 2.11
C GLN A 21 -11.30 12.62 1.20
N LYS A 22 -11.08 13.03 -0.07
CA LYS A 22 -10.18 12.31 -0.98
C LYS A 22 -8.75 12.26 -0.44
N ASP A 23 -8.26 13.38 0.09
CA ASP A 23 -6.92 13.46 0.68
C ASP A 23 -6.78 12.60 1.95
N LEU A 24 -7.82 12.55 2.79
CA LEU A 24 -7.85 11.69 3.96
C LEU A 24 -7.84 10.20 3.56
N ALA A 25 -8.64 9.82 2.57
CA ALA A 25 -8.67 8.46 2.06
C ALA A 25 -7.34 8.04 1.44
N ALA A 26 -6.75 8.90 0.59
CA ALA A 26 -5.41 8.68 0.01
C ALA A 26 -4.35 8.52 1.11
N TRP A 27 -4.39 9.34 2.16
CA TRP A 27 -3.48 9.21 3.30
C TRP A 27 -3.65 7.89 4.05
N ALA A 28 -4.91 7.44 4.23
CA ALA A 28 -5.20 6.16 4.87
C ALA A 28 -4.66 4.98 4.05
N ILE A 29 -4.82 5.00 2.72
CA ILE A 29 -4.24 4.02 1.78
C ILE A 29 -2.72 3.98 1.95
N CYS A 30 -2.06 5.14 1.86
CA CYS A 30 -0.60 5.23 2.01
C CYS A 30 -0.12 4.67 3.36
N ARG A 31 -0.77 5.05 4.45
CA ARG A 31 -0.42 4.57 5.80
C ARG A 31 -0.62 3.07 5.95
N ASN A 32 -1.68 2.52 5.38
CA ASN A 32 -1.94 1.08 5.40
C ASN A 32 -0.83 0.30 4.67
N ASN A 33 -0.49 0.75 3.46
CA ASN A 33 0.55 0.11 2.65
C ASN A 33 1.95 0.23 3.26
N LEU A 34 2.27 1.35 3.91
CA LEU A 34 3.55 1.49 4.64
C LEU A 34 3.68 0.47 5.79
N LYS A 35 2.60 0.23 6.54
CA LYS A 35 2.60 -0.80 7.60
C LYS A 35 2.70 -2.21 7.03
N ALA A 36 2.03 -2.47 5.92
CA ALA A 36 2.12 -3.75 5.22
C ALA A 36 3.56 -4.00 4.76
N ILE A 37 4.23 -2.99 4.16
CA ILE A 37 5.63 -3.08 3.74
C ILE A 37 6.55 -3.43 4.92
N ASP A 38 6.46 -2.76 6.07
CA ASP A 38 7.30 -3.07 7.24
C ASP A 38 7.12 -4.53 7.70
N THR A 39 5.87 -5.02 7.71
CA THR A 39 5.58 -6.41 8.07
C THR A 39 6.14 -7.39 7.03
N LEU A 40 5.94 -7.12 5.74
CA LEU A 40 6.41 -7.95 4.63
C LEU A 40 7.94 -7.97 4.56
N GLN A 41 8.63 -6.86 4.86
CA GLN A 41 10.09 -6.81 4.90
C GLN A 41 10.65 -7.76 5.96
N ARG A 42 10.04 -7.81 7.16
CA ARG A 42 10.44 -8.74 8.22
C ARG A 42 10.19 -10.19 7.83
N LEU A 43 9.02 -10.47 7.23
CA LEU A 43 8.68 -11.82 6.76
C LEU A 43 9.62 -12.29 5.64
N ARG A 44 9.92 -11.40 4.68
CA ARG A 44 10.89 -11.67 3.62
C ARG A 44 12.26 -12.01 4.20
N GLN A 45 12.73 -11.22 5.17
CA GLN A 45 14.02 -11.48 5.81
C GLN A 45 14.03 -12.83 6.53
N TYR A 46 12.94 -13.21 7.17
CA TYR A 46 12.79 -14.53 7.76
C TYR A 46 12.90 -15.65 6.70
N CYS A 47 12.17 -15.54 5.58
CA CYS A 47 12.26 -16.49 4.47
C CYS A 47 13.70 -16.63 3.93
N VAL A 48 14.40 -15.51 3.74
CA VAL A 48 15.82 -15.51 3.35
C VAL A 48 16.69 -16.25 4.37
N ASN A 49 16.48 -16.01 5.67
CA ASN A 49 17.28 -16.63 6.73
C ASN A 49 17.11 -18.16 6.79
N ILE A 50 15.94 -18.69 6.43
CA ILE A 50 15.68 -20.14 6.42
C ILE A 50 15.96 -20.79 5.05
N GLY A 51 16.43 -20.02 4.06
CA GLY A 51 16.73 -20.51 2.72
C GLY A 51 15.51 -20.65 1.79
N ASP A 52 14.35 -20.13 2.20
CA ASP A 52 13.12 -20.14 1.41
C ASP A 52 13.07 -18.96 0.42
N LEU A 53 13.88 -19.06 -0.64
CA LEU A 53 14.07 -17.98 -1.60
C LEU A 53 12.84 -17.72 -2.47
N GLN A 54 12.03 -18.74 -2.75
CA GLN A 54 10.83 -18.59 -3.57
C GLN A 54 9.82 -17.68 -2.87
N HIS A 55 9.46 -17.98 -1.61
CA HIS A 55 8.52 -17.12 -0.89
C HIS A 55 9.11 -15.75 -0.59
N ALA A 56 10.43 -15.63 -0.40
CA ALA A 56 11.09 -14.33 -0.26
C ALA A 56 10.91 -13.45 -1.51
N GLU A 57 10.94 -14.03 -2.71
CA GLU A 57 10.69 -13.33 -3.97
C GLU A 57 9.21 -12.94 -4.13
N GLU A 58 8.29 -13.85 -3.82
CA GLU A 58 6.84 -13.56 -3.82
C GLU A 58 6.51 -12.38 -2.89
N ILE A 59 7.07 -12.37 -1.67
CA ILE A 59 6.92 -11.27 -0.72
C ILE A 59 7.53 -9.97 -1.26
N GLN A 60 8.66 -10.05 -1.99
CA GLN A 60 9.28 -8.88 -2.61
C GLN A 60 8.38 -8.24 -3.67
N GLN A 61 7.70 -9.05 -4.49
CA GLN A 61 6.73 -8.55 -5.47
C GLN A 61 5.55 -7.86 -4.79
N GLU A 62 5.07 -8.39 -3.67
CA GLU A 62 4.00 -7.78 -2.87
C GLU A 62 4.43 -6.44 -2.26
N ILE A 63 5.68 -6.31 -1.81
CA ILE A 63 6.26 -5.04 -1.33
C ILE A 63 6.27 -4.02 -2.48
N ILE A 64 6.72 -4.41 -3.67
CA ILE A 64 6.76 -3.54 -4.85
C ILE A 64 5.35 -3.07 -5.22
N ARG A 65 4.35 -3.97 -5.20
CA ARG A 65 2.95 -3.59 -5.41
C ARG A 65 2.49 -2.50 -4.44
N CYS A 66 2.77 -2.67 -3.14
CA CYS A 66 2.40 -1.68 -2.13
C CYS A 66 3.10 -0.32 -2.36
N GLN A 67 4.37 -0.33 -2.76
CA GLN A 67 5.12 0.88 -3.10
C GLN A 67 4.55 1.60 -4.33
N ASN A 68 4.12 0.85 -5.33
CA ASN A 68 3.48 1.39 -6.53
C ASN A 68 2.15 2.06 -6.20
N GLU A 69 1.31 1.44 -5.36
CA GLU A 69 0.05 2.05 -4.92
C GLU A 69 0.30 3.36 -4.15
N ILE A 70 1.27 3.40 -3.24
CA ILE A 70 1.66 4.65 -2.54
C ILE A 70 2.07 5.73 -3.56
N SER A 71 2.89 5.35 -4.54
CA SER A 71 3.38 6.28 -5.56
C SER A 71 2.25 6.84 -6.41
N GLN A 72 1.26 6.02 -6.76
CA GLN A 72 0.05 6.45 -7.47
C GLN A 72 -0.76 7.45 -6.65
N GLU A 73 -1.00 7.19 -5.37
CA GLU A 73 -1.73 8.10 -4.48
C GLU A 73 -1.04 9.47 -4.35
N VAL A 74 0.29 9.47 -4.22
CA VAL A 74 1.09 10.71 -4.17
C VAL A 74 1.04 11.45 -5.51
N LEU A 75 1.15 10.74 -6.63
CA LEU A 75 1.10 11.33 -7.97
C LEU A 75 -0.27 11.96 -8.24
N GLU A 76 -1.37 11.26 -7.95
CA GLU A 76 -2.72 11.80 -8.11
C GLU A 76 -2.94 13.08 -7.30
N LYS A 77 -2.41 13.13 -6.08
CA LYS A 77 -2.45 14.36 -5.26
C LYS A 77 -1.64 15.50 -5.88
N ALA A 78 -0.45 15.20 -6.39
CA ALA A 78 0.38 16.21 -7.06
C ALA A 78 -0.30 16.77 -8.31
N LEU A 79 -0.97 15.92 -9.10
CA LEU A 79 -1.69 16.30 -10.31
C LEU A 79 -2.95 17.12 -10.02
N ARG A 80 -3.69 16.83 -8.95
CA ARG A 80 -4.88 17.63 -8.54
C ARG A 80 -4.55 19.05 -8.06
N ARG A 81 -3.27 19.33 -7.76
CA ARG A 81 -2.80 20.66 -7.33
C ARG A 81 -2.29 21.54 -8.49
N LYS A 82 -2.27 21.01 -9.72
CA LYS A 82 -2.03 21.77 -10.95
C LYS A 82 -3.34 22.26 -11.54
#